data_AF-A0A196LDF0-F1
#
_entry.id   AF-A0A196LDF0-F1
#
_cell.length_a   1.000
_cell.length_b   1.000
_cell.length_c   1.000
_cell.angle_alpha   90.00
_cell.angle_beta   90.00
_cell.angle_gamma   90.00
#
_symmetry.space_group_name_H-M   'P 1'
#
loop_
_entity.id
_entity.type
_entity.pdbx_description
1 polymer ?
#
loop_
_entity_poly.entity_id
_entity_poly.type
_entity_poly.pdbx_seq_one_letter_code
_entity_poly.pdbx_strand_id
1 'polypeptide(L)'
;MKVSFRHDGVAQTIAQLALAVKALEHELATLDSEAARLTSSWNGEAQRAYDRAQQEWSRAIVRMKVLLAEATRRLIAANSLSLATADTATRIWA
;
A
#
# COMPACT_ATOMS: atom_id res chain seq x y z
N MET A 1 19.85 -27.45 1.98
CA MET A 1 19.17 -26.39 1.19
C MET A 1 18.85 -25.23 2.14
N LYS A 2 19.59 -24.12 2.06
CA LYS A 2 19.36 -22.95 2.93
C LYS A 2 18.48 -21.98 2.13
N VAL A 3 17.18 -21.94 2.41
CA VAL A 3 16.28 -20.97 1.78
C VAL A 3 16.56 -19.62 2.43
N SER A 4 17.46 -18.82 1.84
CA SER A 4 17.69 -17.43 2.25
C SER A 4 16.58 -16.56 1.66
N PHE A 5 15.58 -16.25 2.46
CA PHE A 5 14.54 -15.29 2.07
C PHE A 5 15.14 -13.87 2.16
N ARG A 6 15.23 -13.14 1.05
CA ARG A 6 15.74 -11.76 1.05
C ARG A 6 14.69 -10.81 1.62
N HIS A 7 14.65 -10.66 2.94
CA HIS A 7 13.71 -9.77 3.63
C HIS A 7 13.83 -8.31 3.17
N ASP A 8 15.03 -7.89 2.75
CA ASP A 8 15.31 -6.53 2.25
C ASP A 8 14.54 -6.20 0.96
N GLY A 9 14.41 -7.17 0.03
CA GLY A 9 13.67 -6.96 -1.21
C GLY A 9 12.16 -6.81 -0.99
N VAL A 10 11.62 -7.52 0.00
CA VAL A 10 10.21 -7.39 0.40
C VAL A 10 9.98 -6.03 1.07
N ALA A 11 10.87 -5.61 1.96
CA ALA A 11 10.82 -4.29 2.59
C ALA A 11 10.84 -3.16 1.56
N GLN A 12 11.74 -3.23 0.58
CA GLN A 12 11.84 -2.25 -0.49
C GLN A 12 10.58 -2.19 -1.35
N THR A 13 10.01 -3.35 -1.71
CA THR A 13 8.77 -3.41 -2.49
C THR A 13 7.60 -2.79 -1.72
N ILE A 14 7.47 -3.07 -0.43
CA ILE A 14 6.43 -2.47 0.42
C ILE A 14 6.59 -0.95 0.48
N ALA A 15 7.82 -0.45 0.64
CA ALA A 15 8.09 0.98 0.65
C ALA A 15 7.74 1.65 -0.69
N GLN A 16 8.09 1.03 -1.81
CA GLN A 16 7.72 1.53 -3.15
C GLN A 16 6.21 1.55 -3.36
N LEU A 17 5.50 0.50 -2.93
CA LEU A 17 4.04 0.45 -3.02
C LEU A 17 3.39 1.53 -2.13
N ALA A 18 3.92 1.78 -0.93
CA ALA A 18 3.43 2.86 -0.07
C ALA A 18 3.60 4.24 -0.72
N LEU A 19 4.73 4.49 -1.40
CA LEU A 19 4.96 5.71 -2.17
C LEU A 19 3.98 5.83 -3.35
N ALA A 20 3.76 4.73 -4.08
CA ALA A 20 2.80 4.70 -5.18
C ALA A 20 1.37 5.00 -4.73
N VAL A 21 0.93 4.44 -3.58
CA VAL A 21 -0.38 4.77 -2.99
C VAL A 21 -0.49 6.26 -2.69
N LYS A 22 0.55 6.84 -2.09
CA LYS A 22 0.56 8.28 -1.78
C LYS A 22 0.49 9.15 -3.03
N ALA A 23 1.18 8.75 -4.10
CA ALA A 23 1.11 9.44 -5.39
C ALA A 23 -0.31 9.37 -5.99
N LEU A 24 -0.93 8.19 -5.97
CA LEU A 24 -2.32 8.01 -6.41
C LEU A 24 -3.31 8.87 -5.61
N GLU A 25 -3.14 8.97 -4.29
CA GLU A 25 -3.98 9.85 -3.47
C GLU A 25 -3.84 11.32 -3.87
N HIS A 26 -2.63 11.75 -4.21
CA HIS A 26 -2.39 13.12 -4.65
C HIS A 26 -3.05 13.40 -6.01
N GLU A 27 -2.84 12.52 -6.99
CA GLU A 27 -3.44 12.65 -8.33
C GLU A 27 -4.97 12.65 -8.27
N LEU A 28 -5.57 11.81 -7.43
CA LEU A 28 -7.02 11.78 -7.25
C LEU A 28 -7.55 13.02 -6.54
N ALA A 29 -6.82 13.57 -5.57
CA ALA A 29 -7.21 14.83 -4.94
C ALA A 29 -7.17 15.99 -5.96
N THR A 30 -6.17 15.99 -6.85
CA THR A 30 -6.11 16.95 -7.97
C THR A 30 -7.27 16.75 -8.93
N LEU A 31 -7.59 15.50 -9.30
CA LEU A 31 -8.72 15.19 -10.16
C LEU A 31 -10.05 15.63 -9.54
N ASP A 32 -10.24 15.43 -8.23
CA ASP A 32 -11.43 15.84 -7.50
C ASP A 32 -11.57 17.38 -7.48
N SER A 33 -10.46 18.10 -7.33
CA SER A 33 -10.42 19.57 -7.42
C SER A 33 -10.82 20.06 -8.83
N GLU A 34 -10.24 19.47 -9.88
CA GLU A 34 -10.55 19.84 -11.26
C GLU A 34 -11.99 19.47 -11.64
N ALA A 35 -12.46 18.30 -11.20
CA ALA A 35 -13.85 17.88 -11.35
C ALA A 35 -14.80 18.88 -10.69
N ALA A 36 -14.52 19.28 -9.44
CA ALA A 36 -15.32 20.26 -8.69
C ALA A 36 -15.51 21.57 -9.48
N ARG A 37 -14.45 22.08 -10.13
CA ARG A 37 -14.49 23.28 -10.97
C ARG A 37 -15.35 23.12 -12.22
N LEU A 38 -15.49 21.90 -12.74
CA LEU A 38 -16.21 21.60 -13.97
C LEU A 38 -17.63 21.06 -13.72
N THR A 39 -17.98 20.71 -12.48
CA THR A 39 -19.28 20.11 -12.14
C THR A 39 -20.48 20.92 -12.61
N SER A 40 -20.40 22.26 -12.61
CA SER A 40 -21.50 23.12 -13.08
C SER A 40 -21.78 23.02 -14.58
N SER A 41 -20.84 22.48 -15.36
CA SER A 41 -20.96 22.26 -16.81
C SER A 41 -21.40 20.85 -17.17
N TRP A 42 -21.43 19.93 -16.20
CA TRP A 42 -21.77 18.55 -16.42
C TRP A 42 -23.28 18.35 -16.49
N ASN A 43 -23.69 17.46 -17.39
CA ASN A 43 -25.04 16.92 -17.34
C ASN A 43 -25.12 15.83 -16.24
N GLY A 44 -26.34 15.42 -15.90
CA GLY A 44 -26.56 14.44 -14.82
C GLY A 44 -25.93 13.06 -15.05
N GLU A 45 -25.65 12.65 -16.29
CA GLU A 45 -24.95 11.38 -16.55
C GLU A 45 -23.45 11.49 -16.30
N ALA A 46 -22.83 12.61 -16.69
CA ALA A 46 -21.42 12.88 -16.41
C ALA A 46 -21.15 12.91 -14.90
N GLN A 47 -22.05 13.54 -14.12
CA GLN A 47 -21.96 13.55 -12.67
C GLN A 47 -22.05 12.14 -12.07
N ARG A 48 -23.02 11.32 -12.51
CA ARG A 48 -23.15 9.92 -12.06
C ARG A 48 -21.94 9.07 -12.45
N ALA A 49 -21.37 9.28 -13.64
CA ALA A 49 -20.18 8.56 -14.07
C ALA A 49 -18.97 8.88 -13.19
N TYR A 50 -18.77 10.17 -12.88
CA TYR A 50 -17.73 10.61 -11.98
C TYR A 50 -17.94 10.08 -10.56
N ASP A 51 -19.14 10.20 -9.98
CA ASP A 51 -19.44 9.70 -8.63
C ASP A 51 -19.14 8.19 -8.50
N ARG A 52 -19.45 7.41 -9.54
CA ARG A 52 -19.12 5.97 -9.60
C ARG A 52 -17.61 5.74 -9.60
N ALA A 53 -16.88 6.43 -10.47
CA ALA A 53 -15.43 6.35 -10.53
C ALA A 53 -14.79 6.77 -9.19
N GLN A 54 -15.33 7.83 -8.57
CA GLN A 54 -14.87 8.34 -7.29
C GLN A 54 -14.99 7.30 -6.17
N GLN A 55 -16.13 6.64 -6.09
CA GLN A 55 -16.34 5.59 -5.12
C GLN A 55 -15.44 4.37 -5.39
N GLU A 56 -15.22 4.03 -6.65
CA GLU A 56 -14.41 2.87 -7.04
C GLU A 56 -12.94 3.04 -6.66
N TRP A 57 -12.31 4.15 -7.06
CA TRP A 57 -10.91 4.40 -6.72
C TRP A 57 -10.71 4.58 -5.21
N SER A 58 -11.68 5.18 -4.51
CA SER A 58 -11.60 5.40 -3.07
C SER A 58 -11.58 4.06 -2.33
N ARG A 59 -12.46 3.13 -2.74
CA ARG A 59 -12.48 1.76 -2.22
C ARG A 59 -11.18 1.01 -2.55
N ALA A 60 -10.64 1.19 -3.75
CA ALA A 60 -9.39 0.54 -4.16
C ALA A 60 -8.20 1.00 -3.29
N ILE A 61 -8.08 2.30 -3.03
CA ILE A 61 -7.01 2.85 -2.18
C ILE A 61 -7.11 2.35 -0.75
N VAL A 62 -8.32 2.34 -0.17
CA VAL A 62 -8.53 1.81 1.18
C VAL A 62 -8.09 0.34 1.26
N ARG A 63 -8.47 -0.49 0.28
CA ARG A 63 -8.02 -1.90 0.22
C ARG A 63 -6.50 -2.01 0.12
N MET A 64 -5.88 -1.19 -0.72
CA MET A 64 -4.43 -1.21 -0.91
C MET A 64 -3.67 -0.83 0.37
N LYS A 65 -4.18 0.17 1.11
CA LYS A 65 -3.65 0.55 2.43
C LYS A 65 -3.75 -0.59 3.45
N VAL A 66 -4.89 -1.29 3.50
CA VAL A 66 -5.08 -2.44 4.39
C VAL A 66 -4.07 -3.54 4.07
N LEU A 67 -3.92 -3.90 2.79
CA LEU A 67 -2.97 -4.93 2.35
C LEU A 67 -1.52 -4.54 2.66
N LEU A 68 -1.15 -3.27 2.48
CA LEU A 68 0.19 -2.79 2.83
C LEU A 68 0.47 -2.81 4.33
N ALA A 69 -0.51 -2.42 5.14
CA ALA A 69 -0.40 -2.51 6.60
C ALA A 69 -0.25 -3.98 7.06
N GLU A 70 -0.96 -4.90 6.42
CA GLU A 70 -0.82 -6.34 6.66
C GLU A 70 0.56 -6.86 6.23
N ALA A 71 1.01 -6.54 5.02
CA ALA A 71 2.32 -6.95 4.52
C ALA A 71 3.46 -6.43 5.42
N THR A 72 3.36 -5.18 5.87
CA THR A 72 4.33 -4.57 6.80
C THR A 72 4.37 -5.32 8.13
N ARG A 73 3.19 -5.63 8.71
CA ARG A 73 3.11 -6.42 9.95
C ARG A 73 3.75 -7.81 9.81
N ARG A 74 3.46 -8.50 8.70
CA ARG A 74 4.05 -9.82 8.42
C ARG A 74 5.57 -9.75 8.25
N LEU A 75 6.09 -8.70 7.60
CA LEU A 75 7.53 -8.49 7.45
C LEU A 75 8.23 -8.27 8.80
N ILE A 76 7.64 -7.44 9.68
CA ILE A 76 8.18 -7.19 11.03
C ILE A 76 8.24 -8.49 11.84
N ALA A 77 7.17 -9.31 11.79
CA ALA A 77 7.12 -10.60 12.47
C ALA A 77 8.15 -11.61 11.92
N ALA A 78 8.35 -11.64 10.59
CA ALA A 78 9.36 -12.49 9.99
C ALA A 78 10.78 -12.08 10.41
N ASN A 79 11.05 -10.78 10.47
CA ASN A 79 12.35 -10.25 10.88
C ASN A 79 12.65 -10.57 12.36
N SER A 80 11.67 -10.39 13.26
CA SER A 80 11.86 -10.70 14.69
C SER A 80 12.11 -12.18 14.95
N LEU A 81 11.41 -13.09 14.24
CA LEU A 81 11.64 -14.53 14.31
C LEU A 81 13.05 -14.91 13.84
N SER A 82 13.52 -14.29 12.76
CA SER A 82 14.87 -14.53 12.23
C SER A 82 15.95 -14.14 13.24
N LEU A 83 15.81 -12.97 13.88
CA LEU A 83 16.75 -12.49 14.90
C LEU A 83 16.78 -13.40 16.13
N ALA A 84 15.61 -13.82 16.64
CA ALA A 84 15.51 -14.74 17.78
C ALA A 84 16.17 -16.09 17.50
N THR A 85 16.03 -16.61 16.27
CA THR A 85 16.64 -17.86 15.85
C THR A 85 18.16 -17.74 15.74
N ALA A 86 18.66 -16.63 15.19
CA ALA A 86 20.08 -16.35 15.10
C ALA A 86 20.74 -16.28 16.48
N ASP A 87 20.12 -15.55 17.42
CA ASP A 87 20.60 -15.41 18.80
C ASP A 87 20.59 -16.75 19.58
N THR A 88 19.58 -17.58 19.33
CA THR A 88 19.51 -18.94 19.91
C THR A 88 20.60 -19.84 19.33
N ALA A 89 20.83 -19.78 18.02
CA ALA A 89 21.90 -20.55 17.38
C ALA A 89 23.29 -20.15 17.89
N THR A 90 23.56 -18.85 18.06
CA THR A 90 24.82 -18.39 18.66
C THR A 90 24.99 -18.84 20.10
N ARG A 91 23.92 -18.91 20.90
CA ARG A 91 23.98 -19.39 22.28
C ARG A 91 24.19 -20.90 22.44
N ILE A 92 23.71 -21.71 21.50
CA ILE A 92 23.87 -23.17 21.54
C ILE A 92 25.27 -23.60 21.08
N TRP A 93 25.88 -22.83 20.17
CA TRP A 93 27.15 -23.18 19.52
C TRP A 93 28.34 -22.32 19.99
N ALA A 94 28.16 -21.49 21.03
CA ALA A 94 29.24 -20.82 21.76
C ALA A 94 29.64 -21.63 22.99
#